data_AF-A0A161TGZ3-F1
#
_entry.id   AF-A0A161TGZ3-F1
#
_cell.length_a   1.000
_cell.length_b   1.000
_cell.length_c   1.000
_cell.angle_alpha   90.00
_cell.angle_beta   90.00
_cell.angle_gamma   90.00
#
_symmetry.space_group_name_H-M   'P 1'
#
loop_
_entity.id
_entity.type
_entity.pdbx_description
1 polymer ?
#
loop_
_entity_poly.entity_id
_entity_poly.type
_entity_poly.pdbx_seq_one_letter_code
_entity_poly.pdbx_strand_id
1 'polypeptide(L)'
;MGACCSKEKVEPVEISAREDFHGPVEGRSCTDIIGIILLCAFTIVLFGLVGYCVAHGDIYRVIYGYDNCGNVCGRITPPEKDPQFSCKGGNFTDRKYLLIKEIDKILYSAKNVHKECVKDCSIYPDYEKF
;
A
#
# COMPACT_ATOMS: atom_id res chain seq x y z
N MET A 1 -7.95 28.83 0.96
CA MET A 1 -7.45 28.25 -0.31
C MET A 1 -8.61 28.34 -1.30
N GLY A 2 -8.67 29.42 -2.09
CA GLY A 2 -9.78 29.65 -3.02
C GLY A 2 -9.72 28.67 -4.19
N ALA A 3 -10.78 27.91 -4.41
CA ALA A 3 -10.93 27.11 -5.61
C ALA A 3 -11.16 28.03 -6.82
N CYS A 4 -10.55 27.73 -7.98
CA CYS A 4 -10.66 28.54 -9.21
C CYS A 4 -12.09 28.83 -9.70
N CYS A 5 -13.09 28.10 -9.20
CA CYS A 5 -14.50 28.31 -9.53
C CYS A 5 -15.20 29.34 -8.63
N SER A 6 -14.54 29.83 -7.58
CA SER A 6 -15.10 30.84 -6.69
C SER A 6 -14.85 32.22 -7.28
N LYS A 7 -15.91 32.85 -7.80
CA LYS A 7 -15.93 34.27 -8.11
C LYS A 7 -16.06 35.07 -6.81
N GLU A 8 -15.09 34.94 -5.91
CA GLU A 8 -15.03 35.80 -4.74
C GLU A 8 -14.42 37.13 -5.20
N LYS A 9 -15.29 38.06 -5.56
CA LYS A 9 -14.91 39.40 -5.95
C LYS A 9 -14.56 40.16 -4.66
N VAL A 10 -13.26 40.30 -4.38
CA VAL A 10 -12.80 41.15 -3.28
C VAL A 10 -13.07 42.60 -3.68
N GLU A 11 -13.99 43.27 -2.98
CA GLU A 11 -14.21 44.71 -3.18
C GLU A 11 -13.00 45.48 -2.64
N PRO A 12 -12.43 46.41 -3.42
CA PRO A 12 -11.28 47.18 -2.96
C PRO A 12 -11.72 48.13 -1.84
N VAL A 13 -11.00 48.08 -0.72
CA VAL A 13 -11.02 49.15 0.28
C VAL A 13 -10.39 50.37 -0.36
N GLU A 14 -11.12 51.49 -0.46
CA GLU A 14 -10.64 52.75 -1.03
C GLU A 14 -9.49 53.33 -0.18
N ILE A 15 -8.27 52.89 -0.48
CA ILE A 15 -7.04 53.58 -0.11
C ILE A 15 -6.38 53.93 -1.44
N SER A 16 -6.09 55.21 -1.64
CA SER A 16 -5.60 55.82 -2.89
C SER A 16 -4.39 55.10 -3.50
N ALA A 17 -4.65 54.04 -4.24
CA ALA A 17 -3.67 53.38 -5.10
C ALA A 17 -3.59 54.15 -6.42
N ARG A 18 -2.37 54.31 -6.96
CA ARG A 18 -2.15 54.91 -8.29
C ARG A 18 -3.02 54.18 -9.33
N GLU A 19 -3.70 54.93 -10.19
CA GLU A 19 -4.56 54.39 -11.26
C GLU A 19 -3.82 53.41 -12.21
N ASP A 20 -2.48 53.48 -12.26
CA ASP A 20 -1.63 52.62 -13.10
C ASP A 20 -1.02 51.40 -12.37
N PHE A 21 -1.42 51.11 -11.12
CA PHE A 21 -0.86 49.98 -10.39
C PHE A 21 -1.51 48.66 -10.82
N HIS A 22 -0.91 48.02 -11.82
CA HIS A 22 -1.22 46.64 -12.15
C HIS A 22 -0.66 45.70 -11.07
N GLY A 23 -1.54 45.28 -10.16
CA GLY A 23 -1.15 44.42 -9.05
C GLY A 23 -0.65 43.04 -9.52
N PRO A 24 0.13 42.30 -8.71
CA PRO A 24 0.67 40.97 -9.05
C PRO A 24 -0.37 39.87 -9.37
N VAL A 25 -1.66 40.21 -9.24
CA VAL A 25 -2.84 39.35 -9.40
C VAL A 25 -3.54 39.61 -10.74
N GLU A 26 -3.22 40.70 -11.43
CA GLU A 26 -3.86 41.08 -12.68
C GLU A 26 -3.44 40.13 -13.82
N GLY A 27 -4.42 39.56 -14.52
CA GLY A 27 -4.17 38.62 -15.63
C GLY A 27 -3.80 37.19 -15.23
N ARG A 28 -3.82 36.81 -13.95
CA ARG A 28 -3.64 35.41 -13.56
C ARG A 28 -4.85 34.56 -14.00
N SER A 29 -4.61 33.61 -14.91
CA SER A 29 -5.58 32.58 -15.30
C SER A 29 -5.34 31.30 -14.49
N CYS A 30 -6.37 30.47 -14.32
CA CYS A 30 -6.27 29.23 -13.56
C CYS A 30 -5.37 28.22 -14.28
N THR A 31 -4.12 28.07 -13.83
CA THR A 31 -3.10 27.21 -14.46
C THR A 31 -3.16 25.74 -14.02
N ASP A 32 -4.16 25.33 -13.23
CA ASP A 32 -4.18 24.01 -12.56
C ASP A 32 -5.20 23.00 -13.14
N ILE A 33 -6.01 23.40 -14.14
CA ILE A 33 -7.08 22.53 -14.67
C ILE A 33 -6.50 21.25 -15.29
N ILE A 34 -5.44 21.37 -16.09
CA ILE A 34 -4.78 20.21 -16.73
C ILE A 34 -4.13 19.32 -15.67
N GLY A 35 -3.50 19.92 -14.64
CA GLY A 35 -2.90 19.18 -13.53
C GLY A 35 -3.92 18.35 -12.76
N ILE A 36 -5.06 18.95 -12.42
CA ILE A 36 -6.17 18.27 -11.74
C ILE A 36 -6.74 17.13 -12.60
N ILE A 37 -6.93 17.34 -13.91
CA ILE A 37 -7.43 16.28 -14.81
C ILE A 37 -6.46 15.10 -14.85
N LEU A 38 -5.15 15.36 -14.99
CA LEU A 38 -4.13 14.32 -15.00
C LEU A 38 -4.07 13.58 -13.67
N LEU A 39 -4.16 14.29 -12.54
CA LEU A 39 -4.21 13.69 -11.21
C LEU A 39 -5.44 12.78 -11.03
N CYS A 40 -6.61 13.24 -11.46
CA CYS A 40 -7.84 12.44 -11.43
C CYS A 40 -7.72 11.19 -12.32
N ALA A 41 -7.20 11.32 -13.54
CA ALA A 41 -6.98 10.18 -14.43
C ALA A 41 -6.01 9.16 -13.82
N PHE A 42 -4.89 9.62 -13.27
CA PHE A 42 -3.91 8.76 -12.62
C PHE A 42 -4.49 8.04 -11.40
N THR A 43 -5.25 8.74 -10.55
CA THR A 43 -5.86 8.13 -9.37
C THR A 43 -6.90 7.07 -9.73
N ILE A 44 -7.73 7.30 -10.76
CA ILE A 44 -8.69 6.29 -11.25
C ILE A 44 -7.96 5.02 -11.72
N VAL A 45 -6.89 5.17 -12.50
CA VAL A 45 -6.08 4.03 -12.97
C VAL A 45 -5.46 3.30 -11.78
N LEU A 46 -4.91 4.03 -10.81
CA LEU A 46 -4.32 3.44 -9.61
C LEU A 46 -5.34 2.63 -8.80
N PHE A 47 -6.53 3.19 -8.53
CA PHE A 47 -7.58 2.46 -7.82
C PHE A 47 -8.05 1.23 -8.59
N GLY A 48 -8.14 1.31 -9.92
CA GLY A 48 -8.41 0.15 -10.77
C GLY A 48 -7.36 -0.95 -10.62
N LEU A 49 -6.07 -0.59 -10.62
CA LEU A 49 -4.97 -1.52 -10.41
C LEU A 49 -5.00 -2.16 -9.01
N VAL A 50 -5.22 -1.36 -7.96
CA VAL A 50 -5.35 -1.87 -6.59
C VAL A 50 -6.53 -2.85 -6.49
N GLY A 51 -7.68 -2.50 -7.06
CA GLY A 51 -8.85 -3.39 -7.11
C GLY A 51 -8.55 -4.72 -7.79
N TYR A 52 -7.85 -4.68 -8.93
CA TYR A 52 -7.39 -5.88 -9.64
C TYR A 52 -6.46 -6.74 -8.78
N CYS A 53 -5.48 -6.13 -8.10
CA CYS A 53 -4.57 -6.84 -7.20
C CYS A 53 -5.29 -7.47 -6.00
N VAL A 54 -6.35 -6.84 -5.48
CA VAL A 54 -7.16 -7.41 -4.39
C VAL A 54 -8.02 -8.57 -4.87
N ALA A 55 -8.60 -8.46 -6.08
CA ALA A 55 -9.48 -9.50 -6.63
C ALA A 55 -8.73 -10.76 -7.08
N HIS A 56 -7.54 -10.59 -7.67
CA HIS A 56 -6.74 -11.68 -8.22
C HIS A 56 -5.55 -12.09 -7.36
N GLY A 57 -5.14 -11.25 -6.41
CA GLY A 57 -4.10 -11.56 -5.43
C GLY A 57 -4.65 -12.28 -4.20
N ASP A 58 -3.73 -12.73 -3.35
CA ASP A 58 -4.06 -13.32 -2.06
C ASP A 58 -3.61 -12.38 -0.94
N ILE A 59 -4.47 -11.40 -0.60
CA ILE A 59 -4.18 -10.36 0.41
C ILE A 59 -3.85 -10.95 1.78
N TYR A 60 -4.37 -12.14 2.08
CA TYR A 60 -4.12 -12.83 3.34
C TYR A 60 -2.65 -13.21 3.54
N ARG A 61 -1.86 -13.32 2.46
CA ARG A 61 -0.40 -13.51 2.56
C ARG A 61 0.30 -12.33 3.21
N VAL A 62 -0.25 -11.13 3.08
CA VAL A 62 0.29 -9.91 3.70
C VAL A 62 -0.21 -9.79 5.14
N ILE A 63 -1.50 -10.11 5.38
CA ILE A 63 -2.13 -9.94 6.70
C ILE A 63 -1.65 -11.00 7.70
N TYR A 64 -1.59 -12.27 7.30
CA TYR A 64 -1.26 -13.38 8.19
C TYR A 64 0.14 -13.95 7.98
N GLY A 65 0.80 -13.59 6.88
CA GLY A 65 2.08 -14.19 6.52
C GLY A 65 1.95 -15.60 5.92
N TYR A 66 3.07 -16.13 5.43
CA TYR A 66 3.12 -17.42 4.77
C TYR A 66 4.44 -18.15 5.04
N ASP A 67 4.37 -19.48 5.09
CA ASP A 67 5.53 -20.36 5.29
C ASP A 67 6.42 -20.47 4.02
N ASN A 68 7.51 -21.22 4.10
CA ASN A 68 8.40 -21.45 2.95
C ASN A 68 7.74 -22.21 1.79
N CYS A 69 6.62 -22.89 2.02
CA CYS A 69 5.83 -23.57 1.00
C CYS A 69 4.74 -22.68 0.38
N GLY A 70 4.55 -21.46 0.88
CA GLY A 70 3.52 -20.54 0.40
C GLY A 70 2.12 -20.81 0.94
N ASN A 71 2.00 -21.59 2.03
CA ASN A 71 0.78 -21.75 2.80
C ASN A 71 0.59 -20.54 3.73
N VAL A 72 -0.64 -20.01 3.77
CA VAL A 72 -0.99 -18.88 4.62
C VAL A 72 -1.36 -19.37 6.00
N CYS A 73 -0.76 -18.77 7.04
CA CYS A 73 -1.00 -19.18 8.42
C CYS A 73 -2.45 -18.87 8.84
N GLY A 74 -3.02 -19.69 9.73
CA GLY A 74 -4.36 -19.52 10.29
C GLY A 74 -5.52 -19.82 9.33
N ARG A 75 -5.27 -20.37 8.14
CA ARG A 75 -6.32 -20.71 7.16
C ARG A 75 -6.00 -21.93 6.31
N ILE A 76 -6.98 -22.35 5.52
CA ILE A 76 -6.80 -23.37 4.49
C ILE A 76 -6.25 -22.70 3.23
N THR A 77 -5.14 -23.20 2.72
CA THR A 77 -4.54 -22.72 1.46
C THR A 77 -4.89 -23.72 0.35
N PRO A 78 -5.39 -23.27 -0.82
CA PRO A 78 -5.64 -24.17 -1.94
C PRO A 78 -4.32 -24.70 -2.54
N PRO A 79 -4.30 -25.95 -3.03
CA PRO A 79 -3.13 -26.51 -3.69
C PRO A 79 -2.81 -25.78 -4.99
N GLU A 80 -1.52 -25.74 -5.32
CA GLU A 80 -1.02 -25.13 -6.55
C GLU A 80 -0.70 -26.19 -7.61
N LYS A 81 -0.93 -25.85 -8.89
CA LYS A 81 -0.65 -26.79 -10.00
C LYS A 81 0.81 -26.81 -10.41
N ASP A 82 1.53 -25.73 -10.13
CA ASP A 82 2.95 -25.59 -10.46
C ASP A 82 3.80 -26.57 -9.60
N PRO A 83 4.60 -27.45 -10.23
CA PRO A 83 5.49 -28.38 -9.53
C PRO A 83 6.44 -27.72 -8.53
N GLN A 84 6.83 -26.46 -8.79
CA GLN A 84 7.69 -25.68 -7.90
C GLN A 84 7.08 -25.49 -6.51
N PHE A 85 5.74 -25.49 -6.42
CA PHE A 85 4.99 -25.30 -5.19
C PHE A 85 4.24 -26.57 -4.76
N SER A 86 4.80 -27.75 -5.03
CA SER A 86 4.20 -29.04 -4.68
C SER A 86 3.83 -29.22 -3.20
N CYS A 87 4.48 -28.50 -2.28
CA CYS A 87 4.13 -28.52 -0.85
C CYS A 87 3.07 -27.49 -0.42
N LYS A 88 2.54 -26.68 -1.35
CA LYS A 88 1.44 -25.73 -1.11
C LYS A 88 0.10 -26.48 -1.18
N GLY A 89 -0.80 -26.18 -0.24
CA GLY A 89 -2.15 -26.77 -0.21
C GLY A 89 -2.58 -27.35 1.14
N GLY A 90 -1.97 -26.92 2.24
CA GLY A 90 -2.27 -27.47 3.56
C GLY A 90 -3.39 -26.76 4.32
N ASN A 91 -3.90 -27.43 5.35
CA ASN A 91 -4.79 -26.83 6.35
C ASN A 91 -3.98 -26.31 7.54
N PHE A 92 -3.89 -24.98 7.66
CA PHE A 92 -3.15 -24.27 8.72
C PHE A 92 -4.07 -23.52 9.68
N THR A 93 -5.35 -23.86 9.73
CA THR A 93 -6.35 -23.19 10.59
C THR A 93 -5.93 -23.15 12.07
N ASP A 94 -5.27 -24.22 12.54
CA ASP A 94 -4.79 -24.33 13.92
C ASP A 94 -3.44 -23.61 14.17
N ARG A 95 -2.73 -23.21 13.11
CA ARG A 95 -1.38 -22.63 13.17
C ARG A 95 -1.42 -21.18 12.73
N LYS A 96 -1.81 -20.30 13.66
CA LYS A 96 -2.15 -18.89 13.37
C LYS A 96 -0.97 -17.95 13.33
N TYR A 97 0.15 -18.30 13.96
CA TYR A 97 1.30 -17.41 14.07
C TYR A 97 2.37 -17.76 13.04
N LEU A 98 3.04 -16.74 12.52
CA LEU A 98 4.21 -16.90 11.66
C LEU A 98 5.47 -16.80 12.52
N LEU A 99 6.27 -17.86 12.54
CA LEU A 99 7.60 -17.84 13.12
C LEU A 99 8.62 -17.61 12.01
N ILE A 100 9.45 -16.58 12.20
CA ILE A 100 10.54 -16.23 11.30
C ILE A 100 11.83 -16.65 12.02
N LYS A 101 12.44 -17.75 11.58
CA LYS A 101 13.73 -18.18 12.13
C LYS A 101 14.84 -17.39 11.47
N GLU A 102 15.70 -16.80 12.28
CA GLU A 102 16.93 -16.17 11.79
C GLU A 102 17.81 -17.23 11.09
N ILE A 103 18.46 -16.81 10.01
CA ILE A 103 19.63 -17.50 9.47
C ILE A 103 20.82 -16.61 9.73
N ASP A 104 21.94 -17.24 10.09
CA ASP A 104 23.22 -16.61 10.38
C ASP A 104 23.47 -15.33 9.56
N LYS A 105 23.96 -14.30 10.26
CA LYS A 105 24.14 -12.89 9.82
C LYS A 105 24.96 -12.69 8.53
N ILE A 106 25.43 -13.75 7.88
CA ILE A 106 26.29 -13.74 6.70
C ILE A 106 25.48 -13.73 5.37
N LEU A 107 24.19 -14.08 5.38
CA LEU A 107 23.37 -14.09 4.16
C LEU A 107 22.07 -13.29 4.33
N TYR A 108 22.18 -11.97 4.16
CA TYR A 108 21.06 -11.02 4.08
C TYR A 108 20.27 -11.21 2.77
N SER A 109 19.69 -12.39 2.57
CA SER A 109 18.80 -12.68 1.45
C SER A 109 17.49 -13.22 2.00
N ALA A 110 16.40 -12.47 1.78
CA ALA A 110 15.05 -12.85 2.16
C ALA A 110 14.61 -14.23 1.62
N LYS A 111 15.36 -14.78 0.64
CA LYS A 111 15.16 -16.13 0.12
C LYS A 111 15.61 -17.25 1.07
N ASN A 112 16.53 -16.98 1.98
CA ASN A 112 17.05 -18.01 2.87
C ASN A 112 16.26 -18.08 4.18
N VAL A 113 15.68 -16.98 4.65
CA VAL A 113 14.95 -16.91 5.93
C VAL A 113 13.89 -18.01 6.05
N HIS A 114 14.01 -18.84 7.09
CA HIS A 114 13.12 -19.96 7.29
C HIS A 114 11.84 -19.52 8.00
N LYS A 115 10.71 -19.58 7.30
CA LYS A 115 9.40 -19.18 7.80
C LYS A 115 8.50 -20.41 7.97
N GLU A 116 7.90 -20.52 9.14
CA GLU A 116 6.97 -21.61 9.46
C GLU A 116 5.74 -21.11 10.20
N CYS A 117 4.58 -21.70 9.90
CA CYS A 117 3.36 -21.43 10.65
C CYS A 117 3.30 -22.32 11.90
N VAL A 118 3.05 -21.71 13.06
CA VAL A 118 3.05 -22.36 14.38
C VAL A 118 1.76 -22.09 15.15
N LYS A 119 1.44 -22.98 16.10
CA LYS A 119 0.27 -22.78 16.99
C LYS A 119 0.54 -21.76 18.09
N ASP A 120 1.78 -21.71 18.56
CA ASP A 120 2.25 -20.82 19.62
C ASP A 120 3.75 -20.55 19.40
N CYS A 121 4.16 -19.29 19.48
CA CYS A 121 5.57 -18.90 19.39
C CYS A 121 6.33 -19.14 20.70
N SER A 122 5.61 -19.24 21.83
CA SER A 122 6.19 -19.34 23.18
C SER A 122 6.96 -20.62 23.45
N ILE A 123 6.79 -21.62 22.59
CA ILE A 123 7.45 -22.92 22.67
C ILE A 123 8.91 -22.82 22.20
N TYR A 124 9.25 -21.81 21.39
CA TYR A 124 10.57 -21.67 20.81
C TYR A 124 11.49 -20.88 21.74
N PRO A 125 12.70 -21.38 22.04
CA PRO A 125 13.69 -20.59 22.76
C PRO A 125 14.04 -19.35 21.91
N ASP A 126 14.33 -18.23 22.58
CA ASP A 126 14.74 -16.98 21.94
C ASP A 126 13.69 -16.32 21.03
N TYR A 127 12.40 -16.67 21.17
CA TYR A 127 11.35 -15.97 20.42
C TYR A 127 11.16 -14.54 20.96
N GLU A 128 11.12 -13.57 20.04
CA GLU A 128 10.77 -12.18 20.33
C GLU A 128 9.54 -11.78 19.50
N LYS A 129 8.70 -10.91 20.06
CA LYS A 129 7.55 -10.33 19.36
C LYS A 129 8.00 -9.03 18.69
N PHE A 130 7.72 -8.91 17.40
CA PHE A 130 7.96 -7.70 16.61
C PHE A 130 6.72 -6.81 16.57
#